data_AF-A0A954DE57-F1
#
_entry.id   AF-A0A954DE57-F1
#
_cell.length_a   1.000
_cell.length_b   1.000
_cell.length_c   1.000
_cell.angle_alpha   90.00
_cell.angle_beta   90.00
_cell.angle_gamma   90.00
#
_symmetry.space_group_name_H-M   'P 1'
#
loop_
_entity.id
_entity.type
_entity.pdbx_description
1 polymer ?
#
loop_
_entity_poly.entity_id
_entity_poly.type
_entity_poly.pdbx_seq_one_letter_code
_entity_poly.pdbx_strand_id
1 'polypeptide(L)'
;MRSNRIIAMQVPIVLASMCSLLVSCSGESKAHESWVALCTQELESLRTSYEALHKSLTAEAATVPQPGEDARMLAARVKARIEQLADIEHMISIRAPQQEVRSQLAILKERLHQLEDKARELRGG
;
A
#
# COMPACT_ATOMS: atom_id res chain seq x y z
N MET A 1 -38.33 44.26 18.58
CA MET A 1 -37.45 45.23 17.90
C MET A 1 -36.38 44.46 17.15
N ARG A 2 -36.19 44.76 15.85
CA ARG A 2 -34.96 44.54 15.06
C ARG A 2 -34.52 43.06 14.90
N SER A 3 -34.40 42.47 13.72
CA SER A 3 -34.13 43.03 12.40
C SER A 3 -34.58 42.05 11.30
N ASN A 4 -35.42 42.55 10.39
CA ASN A 4 -35.32 42.16 8.98
C ASN A 4 -33.95 42.65 8.47
N ARG A 5 -33.23 41.83 7.69
CA ARG A 5 -32.49 42.31 6.50
C ARG A 5 -31.85 41.19 5.68
N ILE A 6 -32.32 41.15 4.44
CA ILE A 6 -31.59 40.94 3.17
C ILE A 6 -31.12 39.51 2.89
N ILE A 7 -31.99 38.82 2.15
CA ILE A 7 -31.67 37.75 1.21
C ILE A 7 -30.82 38.36 0.10
N ALA A 8 -29.54 38.00 0.02
CA ALA A 8 -28.72 38.29 -1.15
C ALA A 8 -29.03 37.24 -2.23
N MET A 9 -29.72 37.69 -3.26
CA MET A 9 -29.95 36.98 -4.52
C MET A 9 -28.62 36.62 -5.22
N GLN A 10 -28.69 35.51 -5.94
CA GLN A 10 -27.69 34.89 -6.82
C GLN A 10 -26.83 35.85 -7.67
N VAL A 11 -25.58 35.45 -7.92
CA VAL A 11 -25.02 35.40 -9.28
C VAL A 11 -24.23 34.10 -9.44
N PRO A 12 -24.60 33.22 -10.41
CA PRO A 12 -23.83 32.03 -10.71
C PRO A 12 -22.60 32.42 -11.56
N ILE A 13 -21.38 32.11 -11.09
CA ILE A 13 -20.20 32.10 -11.96
C ILE A 13 -20.02 30.66 -12.44
N VAL A 14 -20.76 30.34 -13.49
CA VAL A 14 -20.39 29.29 -14.45
C VAL A 14 -19.70 30.02 -15.60
N LEU A 15 -18.63 29.41 -16.14
CA LEU A 15 -17.79 29.82 -17.29
C LEU A 15 -16.53 30.59 -16.95
N ALA A 16 -15.41 29.86 -16.82
CA ALA A 16 -14.52 29.63 -17.97
C ALA A 16 -13.22 28.97 -17.49
N SER A 17 -13.07 27.67 -17.71
CA SER A 17 -11.82 27.10 -18.25
C SER A 17 -12.08 25.68 -18.75
N MET A 18 -12.93 25.56 -19.77
CA MET A 18 -12.86 24.45 -20.70
C MET A 18 -11.81 24.83 -21.75
N CYS A 19 -10.53 24.60 -21.46
CA CYS A 19 -9.42 24.69 -22.42
C CYS A 19 -8.23 23.88 -21.88
N SER A 20 -8.29 22.55 -22.04
CA SER A 20 -7.16 21.66 -22.35
C SER A 20 -7.65 20.22 -22.50
N LEU A 21 -8.69 20.02 -23.32
CA LEU A 21 -8.85 18.75 -24.04
C LEU A 21 -8.14 18.98 -25.38
N LEU A 22 -6.88 18.54 -25.47
CA LEU A 22 -6.06 18.27 -26.66
C LEU A 22 -4.59 18.46 -26.22
N VAL A 23 -3.79 17.38 -26.29
CA VAL A 23 -2.43 17.20 -25.71
C VAL A 23 -2.51 16.64 -24.28
N SER A 24 -2.60 15.32 -24.05
CA SER A 24 -1.47 14.39 -24.22
C SER A 24 -1.84 12.94 -23.91
N CYS A 25 -2.37 12.17 -24.87
CA CYS A 25 -2.38 10.70 -24.74
C CYS A 25 -0.94 10.13 -24.58
N SER A 26 0.09 10.88 -24.97
CA SER A 26 1.51 10.51 -24.80
C SER A 26 2.09 10.86 -23.41
N GLY A 27 1.52 11.83 -22.71
CA GLY A 27 1.95 12.25 -21.37
C GLY A 27 1.33 11.40 -20.27
N GLU A 28 0.05 11.05 -20.42
CA GLU A 28 -0.64 10.11 -19.52
C GLU A 28 0.00 8.73 -19.56
N SER A 29 0.44 8.25 -20.74
CA SER A 29 1.17 6.97 -20.86
C SER A 29 2.51 6.99 -20.13
N LYS A 30 3.32 8.04 -20.29
CA LYS A 30 4.63 8.15 -19.61
C LYS A 30 4.49 8.31 -18.10
N ALA A 31 3.52 9.11 -17.65
CA ALA A 31 3.21 9.22 -16.23
C ALA A 31 2.74 7.87 -15.67
N HIS A 32 1.91 7.15 -16.43
CA HIS A 32 1.43 5.81 -16.09
C HIS A 32 2.58 4.80 -15.96
N GLU A 33 3.42 4.69 -16.98
CA GLU A 33 4.60 3.80 -16.98
C GLU A 33 5.56 4.09 -15.82
N SER A 34 5.78 5.38 -15.52
CA SER A 34 6.69 5.79 -14.44
C SER A 34 6.19 5.37 -13.06
N TRP A 35 4.89 5.52 -12.78
CA TRP A 35 4.36 5.11 -11.46
C TRP A 35 4.21 3.59 -11.37
N VAL A 36 3.86 2.90 -12.45
CA VAL A 36 3.83 1.42 -12.48
C VAL A 36 5.22 0.88 -12.16
N ALA A 37 6.28 1.42 -12.79
CA ALA A 37 7.66 1.01 -12.50
C ALA A 37 8.04 1.22 -11.02
N LEU A 38 7.68 2.37 -10.44
CA LEU A 38 7.92 2.67 -9.02
C LEU A 38 7.17 1.68 -8.11
N CYS A 39 5.89 1.41 -8.37
CA CYS A 39 5.10 0.48 -7.58
C CYS A 39 5.60 -0.97 -7.71
N THR A 40 6.04 -1.40 -8.90
CA THR A 40 6.64 -2.72 -9.10
C THR A 40 7.95 -2.87 -8.32
N GLN A 41 8.83 -1.86 -8.37
CA GLN A 41 10.06 -1.85 -7.57
C GLN A 41 9.78 -1.91 -6.06
N GLU A 42 8.77 -1.17 -5.60
CA GLU A 42 8.36 -1.18 -4.20
C GLU A 42 7.77 -2.53 -3.77
N LEU A 43 6.99 -3.18 -4.62
CA LEU A 43 6.49 -4.53 -4.41
C LEU A 43 7.60 -5.57 -4.32
N GLU A 44 8.59 -5.51 -5.21
CA GLU A 44 9.72 -6.43 -5.22
C GLU A 44 10.58 -6.27 -3.95
N SER A 45 10.78 -5.01 -3.51
CA SER A 45 11.45 -4.73 -2.24
C SER A 45 10.67 -5.31 -1.05
N LEU A 46 9.35 -5.12 -1.01
CA LEU A 46 8.50 -5.69 0.04
C LEU A 46 8.52 -7.22 0.02
N ARG A 47 8.38 -7.84 -1.15
CA ARG A 47 8.44 -9.29 -1.34
C ARG A 47 9.72 -9.85 -0.76
N THR A 48 10.86 -9.27 -1.15
CA THR A 48 12.18 -9.68 -0.65
C THR A 48 12.25 -9.63 0.88
N SER A 49 11.79 -8.54 1.49
CA SER A 49 11.81 -8.41 2.96
C SER A 49 10.87 -9.41 3.66
N TYR A 50 9.64 -9.57 3.16
CA TYR A 50 8.69 -10.54 3.71
C TYR A 50 9.20 -11.98 3.59
N GLU A 51 9.80 -12.36 2.45
CA GLU A 51 10.39 -13.68 2.24
C GLU A 51 11.60 -13.93 3.14
N ALA A 52 12.47 -12.92 3.30
CA ALA A 52 13.61 -12.99 4.20
C ALA A 52 13.17 -13.19 5.66
N LEU A 53 12.16 -12.44 6.11
CA LEU A 53 11.57 -12.58 7.44
C LEU A 53 10.92 -13.95 7.63
N HIS A 54 10.14 -14.41 6.64
CA HIS A 54 9.50 -15.74 6.67
C HIS A 54 10.54 -16.86 6.79
N LYS A 55 11.61 -16.79 6.00
CA LYS A 55 12.70 -17.76 6.03
C LYS A 55 13.41 -17.75 7.38
N SER A 56 13.70 -16.57 7.94
CA SER A 56 14.30 -16.44 9.27
C SER A 56 13.43 -17.09 10.35
N LEU A 57 12.14 -16.74 10.39
CA LEU A 57 11.20 -17.26 11.40
C LEU A 57 10.98 -18.77 11.26
N THR A 58 10.93 -19.28 10.02
CA THR A 58 10.78 -20.71 9.76
C THR A 58 12.03 -21.49 10.20
N ALA A 59 13.22 -20.94 9.95
CA ALA A 59 14.47 -21.54 10.40
C ALA A 59 14.54 -21.60 11.94
N GLU A 60 14.18 -20.51 12.61
CA GLU A 60 14.13 -20.43 14.08
C GLU A 60 13.09 -21.40 14.66
N ALA A 61 11.92 -21.53 14.03
CA ALA A 61 10.90 -22.47 14.45
C ALA A 61 11.33 -23.95 14.27
N ALA A 62 12.29 -24.22 13.38
CA ALA A 62 12.81 -25.56 13.12
C ALA A 62 13.97 -25.94 14.06
N THR A 63 14.71 -24.97 14.60
CA THR A 63 15.82 -25.23 15.53
C THR A 63 15.37 -25.44 16.98
N VAL A 64 14.19 -24.92 17.34
CA VAL A 64 13.62 -25.09 18.68
C VAL A 64 12.72 -26.35 18.71
N PRO A 65 12.95 -27.32 19.62
CA PRO A 65 12.18 -28.57 19.66
C PRO A 65 10.68 -28.39 20.00
N GLN A 66 10.33 -27.26 20.62
CA GLN A 66 8.97 -26.74 20.71
C GLN A 66 9.01 -25.24 20.35
N PRO A 67 8.87 -24.87 19.07
CA PRO A 67 8.78 -23.46 18.74
C PRO A 67 7.54 -22.90 19.45
N GLY A 68 7.71 -21.77 20.14
CA GLY A 68 6.59 -21.08 20.76
C GLY A 68 5.47 -20.90 19.75
N GLU A 69 4.23 -21.10 20.17
CA GLU A 69 3.04 -20.94 19.33
C GLU A 69 3.08 -19.61 18.55
N ASP A 70 3.66 -18.59 19.19
CA ASP A 70 3.87 -17.25 18.64
C ASP A 70 4.78 -17.21 17.39
N ALA A 71 5.88 -17.98 17.34
CA ALA A 71 6.80 -17.98 16.19
C ALA A 71 6.15 -18.62 14.95
N ARG A 72 5.40 -19.71 15.15
CA ARG A 72 4.64 -20.37 14.08
C ARG A 72 3.51 -19.49 13.57
N MET A 73 2.75 -18.87 14.48
CA MET A 73 1.71 -17.91 14.12
C MET A 73 2.29 -16.69 13.38
N LEU A 74 3.46 -16.21 13.79
CA LEU A 74 4.13 -15.08 13.14
C LEU A 74 4.57 -15.46 11.72
N ALA A 75 5.19 -16.62 11.52
CA ALA A 75 5.55 -17.12 10.19
C ALA A 75 4.32 -17.27 9.28
N ALA A 76 3.21 -17.81 9.78
CA ALA A 76 1.96 -17.92 9.04
C ALA A 76 1.39 -16.54 8.65
N ARG A 77 1.46 -15.55 9.54
CA ARG A 77 1.06 -14.17 9.24
C ARG A 77 1.93 -13.53 8.16
N VAL A 78 3.25 -13.73 8.22
CA VAL A 78 4.18 -13.25 7.20
C VAL A 78 3.84 -13.89 5.84
N LYS A 79 3.58 -15.20 5.80
CA LYS A 79 3.15 -15.90 4.58
C LYS A 79 1.87 -15.30 3.99
N ALA A 80 0.85 -15.03 4.82
CA ALA A 80 -0.38 -14.39 4.37
C ALA A 80 -0.14 -12.98 3.79
N ARG A 81 0.87 -12.24 4.25
CA ARG A 81 1.25 -10.95 3.65
C ARG A 81 1.97 -11.10 2.31
N ILE A 82 2.76 -12.15 2.12
CA ILE A 82 3.36 -12.47 0.82
C ILE A 82 2.26 -12.71 -0.22
N GLU A 83 1.20 -13.43 0.15
CA GLU A 83 0.04 -13.66 -0.73
C GLU A 83 -0.67 -12.35 -1.10
N GLN A 84 -0.80 -11.41 -0.15
CA GLN A 84 -1.37 -10.08 -0.41
C GLN A 84 -0.54 -9.22 -1.37
N LEU A 85 0.76 -9.49 -1.54
CA LEU A 85 1.56 -8.78 -2.55
C LEU A 85 1.11 -9.15 -3.97
N ALA A 86 0.68 -10.39 -4.21
CA ALA A 86 0.15 -10.82 -5.50
C ALA A 86 -1.18 -10.11 -5.84
N ASP A 87 -2.01 -9.83 -4.84
CA ASP A 87 -3.23 -9.04 -5.03
C ASP A 87 -2.90 -7.61 -5.50
N ILE A 88 -1.88 -6.98 -4.93
CA ILE A 88 -1.45 -5.63 -5.36
C ILE A 88 -0.81 -5.66 -6.75
N GLU A 89 -0.02 -6.68 -7.08
CA GLU A 89 0.47 -6.89 -8.45
C GLU A 89 -0.69 -6.99 -9.44
N HIS A 90 -1.74 -7.73 -9.07
CA HIS A 90 -2.95 -7.83 -9.88
C HIS A 90 -3.64 -6.47 -10.03
N MET A 91 -3.78 -5.70 -8.95
CA MET A 91 -4.33 -4.34 -9.00
C MET A 91 -3.57 -3.43 -9.97
N ILE A 92 -2.24 -3.48 -9.99
CA ILE A 92 -1.42 -2.74 -10.95
C ILE A 92 -1.70 -3.22 -12.37
N SER A 93 -1.79 -4.53 -12.59
CA SER A 93 -2.03 -5.12 -13.92
C SER A 93 -3.36 -4.68 -14.55
N ILE A 94 -4.41 -4.52 -13.72
CA ILE A 94 -5.73 -4.06 -14.16
C ILE A 94 -5.88 -2.53 -14.11
N ARG A 95 -4.80 -1.80 -13.84
CA ARG A 95 -4.79 -0.33 -13.73
C ARG A 95 -5.79 0.19 -12.68
N ALA A 96 -5.84 -0.47 -11.53
CA ALA A 96 -6.60 0.02 -10.38
C ALA A 96 -6.17 1.45 -10.00
N PRO A 97 -7.03 2.22 -9.32
CA PRO A 97 -6.72 3.59 -8.92
C PRO A 97 -5.39 3.69 -8.17
N GLN A 98 -4.51 4.59 -8.62
CA GLN A 98 -3.15 4.75 -8.06
C GLN A 98 -3.16 4.99 -6.55
N GLN A 99 -4.11 5.79 -6.05
CA GLN A 99 -4.25 6.07 -4.62
C GLN A 99 -4.54 4.80 -3.81
N GLU A 100 -5.32 3.87 -4.38
CA GLU A 100 -5.67 2.62 -3.74
C GLU A 100 -4.45 1.70 -3.64
N VAL A 101 -3.74 1.49 -4.76
CA VAL A 101 -2.49 0.71 -4.81
C VAL A 101 -1.47 1.26 -3.81
N ARG A 102 -1.25 2.58 -3.79
CA ARG A 102 -0.31 3.22 -2.86
C ARG A 102 -0.74 3.06 -1.40
N SER A 103 -2.04 3.14 -1.11
CA SER A 103 -2.56 2.93 0.25
C SER A 103 -2.32 1.49 0.71
N GLN A 104 -2.53 0.50 -0.16
CA GLN A 104 -2.25 -0.90 0.15
C GLN A 104 -0.75 -1.15 0.36
N LEU A 105 0.12 -0.56 -0.47
CA LEU A 105 1.57 -0.65 -0.29
C LEU A 105 2.04 -0.05 1.04
N ALA A 106 1.52 1.12 1.41
CA ALA A 106 1.82 1.75 2.70
C ALA A 106 1.38 0.88 3.88
N ILE A 107 0.18 0.29 3.82
CA ILE A 107 -0.33 -0.64 4.83
C ILE A 107 0.58 -1.87 4.95
N LEU A 108 1.02 -2.45 3.83
CA LEU A 108 1.92 -3.61 3.86
C LEU A 108 3.30 -3.26 4.39
N LYS A 109 3.84 -2.06 4.11
CA LYS A 109 5.09 -1.58 4.72
C LYS A 109 4.98 -1.44 6.23
N GLU A 110 3.91 -0.81 6.71
CA GLU A 110 3.69 -0.66 8.16
C GLU A 110 3.56 -2.02 8.84
N ARG A 111 2.78 -2.93 8.25
CA ARG A 111 2.62 -4.30 8.76
C ARG A 111 3.93 -5.08 8.78
N LEU A 112 4.81 -4.87 7.79
CA LEU A 112 6.12 -5.50 7.77
C LEU A 112 6.94 -5.05 8.98
N HIS A 113 7.03 -3.74 9.24
CA HIS A 113 7.74 -3.22 10.42
C HIS A 113 7.17 -3.79 11.72
N GLN A 114 5.84 -3.85 11.87
CA GLN A 114 5.21 -4.45 13.06
C GLN A 114 5.56 -5.94 13.23
N LEU A 115 5.70 -6.69 12.14
CA LEU A 115 6.09 -8.10 12.18
C LEU A 115 7.57 -8.26 12.50
N GLU A 116 8.43 -7.38 11.99
CA GLU A 116 9.87 -7.34 12.30
C GLU A 116 10.12 -6.98 13.77
N ASP A 117 9.39 -6.00 14.30
CA ASP A 117 9.47 -5.62 15.71
C ASP A 117 9.02 -6.77 16.61
N LYS A 118 7.89 -7.43 16.30
CA LYS A 118 7.46 -8.65 17.02
C LYS A 118 8.47 -9.79 16.92
N ALA A 119 9.06 -10.01 15.75
CA ALA A 119 10.11 -11.01 15.57
C ALA A 119 11.37 -10.67 16.37
N ARG A 120 11.68 -9.38 16.55
CA ARG A 120 12.79 -8.93 17.40
C ARG A 120 12.48 -9.14 18.88
N GLU A 121 11.27 -8.80 19.32
CA GLU A 121 10.80 -9.01 20.69
C GLU A 121 10.88 -10.50 21.08
N LEU A 122 10.42 -11.41 20.21
CA LEU A 122 10.49 -12.86 20.45
C LEU A 122 11.91 -13.40 20.58
N ARG A 123 12.92 -12.71 20.00
CA ARG A 123 14.34 -13.11 20.05
C ARG A 123 15.10 -12.52 21.24
N GLY A 124 14.58 -11.44 21.84
CA GLY A 124 15.22 -10.74 22.97
C GLY A 124 14.61 -11.03 24.33
N GLY A 125 13.52 -11.81 24.35
CA GLY A 125 12.81 -12.25 25.57
C GLY A 125 13.28 -13.60 26.09
#